data_AF-A0A6A3GWI3-F1
#
_entry.id   AF-A0A6A3GWI3-F1
#
_cell.length_a   1.000
_cell.length_b   1.000
_cell.length_c   1.000
_cell.angle_alpha   90.00
_cell.angle_beta   90.00
_cell.angle_gamma   90.00
#
_symmetry.space_group_name_H-M   'P 1'
#
loop_
_entity.id
_entity.type
_entity.pdbx_description
1 polymer ?
#
loop_
_entity_poly.entity_id
_entity_poly.type
_entity_poly.pdbx_seq_one_letter_code
_entity_poly.pdbx_strand_id
1 'polypeptide(L)'
;MQEGEREEAGRGSASRASRRVQGLPPEETKSLDEVKREARKANAAKRKAAEEKKKLAAAEEQMSSELDVQDAHQVLLDNSRAEDLPNDAVSVIAGDE
;
A
#
# COMPACT_ATOMS: atom_id res chain seq x y z
N MET A 1 -29.73 49.84 -8.75
CA MET A 1 -30.02 48.51 -9.34
C MET A 1 -28.68 47.93 -9.73
N GLN A 2 -28.23 46.87 -9.06
CA GLN A 2 -26.92 46.25 -9.32
C GLN A 2 -27.17 44.97 -10.11
N GLU A 3 -26.84 45.02 -11.39
CA GLU A 3 -27.02 43.91 -12.32
C GLU A 3 -25.90 42.90 -12.05
N GLY A 4 -26.29 41.71 -11.62
CA GLY A 4 -25.37 40.61 -11.35
C GLY A 4 -24.95 39.97 -12.67
N GLU A 5 -23.86 40.47 -13.25
CA GLU A 5 -23.17 39.92 -14.42
C GLU A 5 -22.57 38.55 -14.05
N ARG A 6 -23.36 37.47 -14.22
CA ARG A 6 -22.81 36.11 -14.21
C ARG A 6 -22.29 35.82 -15.62
N GLU A 7 -20.97 35.88 -15.75
CA GLU A 7 -20.22 35.43 -16.91
C GLU A 7 -20.67 34.01 -17.32
N GLU A 8 -21.43 33.91 -18.41
CA GLU A 8 -21.86 32.64 -19.02
C GLU A 8 -20.69 32.03 -19.79
N ALA A 9 -19.60 31.71 -19.08
CA ALA A 9 -18.48 30.98 -19.64
C ALA A 9 -18.91 29.54 -19.94
N GLY A 10 -19.30 29.28 -21.19
CA GLY A 10 -19.37 27.90 -21.73
C GLY A 10 -20.74 27.40 -22.19
N ARG A 11 -21.71 28.27 -22.45
CA ARG A 11 -22.95 27.86 -23.14
C ARG A 11 -22.98 28.49 -24.52
N GLY A 12 -22.21 27.91 -25.43
CA GLY A 12 -22.32 28.22 -26.86
C GLY A 12 -23.77 28.07 -27.33
N SER A 13 -24.14 28.87 -28.33
CA SER A 13 -25.47 29.01 -28.95
C SER A 13 -26.06 27.73 -29.56
N ALA A 14 -25.49 26.57 -29.26
CA ALA A 14 -26.01 25.27 -29.63
C ALA A 14 -27.37 25.06 -28.97
N SER A 15 -28.39 24.85 -29.79
CA SER A 15 -29.73 24.50 -29.34
C SER A 15 -29.65 23.28 -28.42
N ARG A 16 -29.84 23.49 -27.10
CA ARG A 16 -29.93 22.44 -26.07
C ARG A 16 -31.29 21.73 -26.13
N ALA A 17 -31.78 21.43 -27.32
CA ALA A 17 -32.99 20.65 -27.47
C ALA A 17 -32.67 19.20 -27.11
N SER A 18 -33.37 18.65 -26.13
CA SER A 18 -33.27 17.24 -25.73
C SER A 18 -33.54 16.31 -26.93
N ARG A 19 -32.81 15.18 -27.02
CA ARG A 19 -33.05 14.13 -28.04
C ARG A 19 -34.51 13.71 -28.13
N ARG A 20 -35.18 13.64 -26.97
CA ARG A 20 -36.62 13.33 -26.90
C ARG A 20 -37.49 14.37 -27.61
N VAL A 21 -37.15 15.65 -27.48
CA VAL A 21 -37.87 16.76 -28.15
C VAL A 21 -37.59 16.76 -29.66
N GLN A 22 -36.40 16.33 -30.06
CA GLN A 22 -36.01 16.19 -31.46
C GLN A 22 -36.53 14.90 -32.12
N GLY A 23 -37.23 14.02 -31.39
CA GLY A 23 -37.68 12.71 -31.89
C GLY A 23 -36.55 11.74 -32.21
N LEU A 24 -35.33 12.00 -31.71
CA LEU A 24 -34.17 11.15 -31.96
C LEU A 24 -34.25 9.88 -31.11
N PRO A 25 -33.73 8.74 -31.63
CA PRO A 25 -33.69 7.50 -30.87
C PRO A 25 -32.84 7.65 -29.59
N PRO A 26 -33.06 6.79 -28.59
CA PRO A 26 -32.22 6.73 -27.40
C PRO A 26 -30.75 6.54 -27.73
N GLU A 27 -29.88 6.90 -26.79
CA GLU A 27 -28.45 6.62 -26.93
C GLU A 27 -28.19 5.12 -26.89
N GLU A 28 -27.28 4.67 -27.74
CA GLU A 28 -26.82 3.28 -27.72
C GLU A 28 -25.91 3.09 -26.50
N THR A 29 -26.28 2.16 -25.63
CA THR A 29 -25.50 1.81 -24.44
C THR A 29 -25.10 0.35 -24.47
N LYS A 30 -23.97 0.02 -23.83
CA LYS A 30 -23.56 -1.37 -23.60
C LYS A 30 -24.67 -2.16 -22.89
N SER A 31 -24.69 -3.47 -23.09
CA SER A 31 -25.64 -4.34 -22.38
C SER A 31 -25.35 -4.39 -20.88
N LEU A 32 -26.38 -4.67 -20.07
CA LEU A 32 -26.23 -4.78 -18.62
C LEU A 32 -25.20 -5.86 -18.23
N ASP A 33 -25.16 -6.96 -18.97
CA ASP A 33 -24.23 -8.05 -18.68
C ASP A 33 -22.77 -7.66 -18.96
N GLU A 34 -22.55 -6.88 -20.01
CA GLU A 34 -21.22 -6.34 -20.30
C GLU A 34 -20.75 -5.38 -19.21
N VAL A 35 -21.63 -4.46 -18.77
CA VAL A 35 -21.33 -3.54 -17.67
C VAL A 35 -21.00 -4.31 -16.38
N LYS A 36 -21.79 -5.35 -16.05
CA LYS A 36 -21.53 -6.20 -14.88
C LYS A 36 -20.19 -6.93 -14.97
N ARG A 37 -19.83 -7.45 -16.16
CA ARG A 37 -18.55 -8.12 -16.39
C ARG A 37 -17.38 -7.17 -16.22
N GLU A 38 -17.46 -5.99 -16.81
CA GLU A 38 -16.44 -4.94 -16.71
C GLU A 38 -16.24 -4.51 -15.25
N ALA A 39 -17.34 -4.27 -14.52
CA ALA A 39 -17.30 -3.92 -13.10
C ALA A 39 -16.63 -5.01 -12.24
N ARG A 40 -16.97 -6.29 -12.47
CA ARG A 40 -16.32 -7.41 -11.78
C ARG A 40 -14.82 -7.46 -12.06
N LYS A 41 -14.40 -7.30 -13.32
CA LYS A 41 -12.99 -7.30 -13.71
C LYS A 41 -12.23 -6.15 -13.04
N ALA A 42 -12.80 -4.94 -13.06
CA ALA A 42 -12.20 -3.77 -12.41
C ALA A 42 -12.05 -3.97 -10.90
N ASN A 43 -13.07 -4.52 -10.24
CA ASN A 43 -13.01 -4.78 -8.80
C ASN A 43 -12.00 -5.88 -8.44
N ALA A 44 -11.88 -6.93 -9.26
CA ALA A 44 -10.84 -7.94 -9.09
C ALA A 44 -9.44 -7.32 -9.21
N ALA A 45 -9.21 -6.45 -10.19
CA ALA A 45 -7.95 -5.74 -10.34
C ALA A 45 -7.64 -4.84 -9.13
N LYS A 46 -8.62 -4.10 -8.63
CA LYS A 46 -8.48 -3.28 -7.41
C LYS A 46 -8.11 -4.13 -6.19
N ARG A 47 -8.72 -5.31 -6.02
CA ARG A 47 -8.40 -6.23 -4.91
C ARG A 47 -6.97 -6.75 -5.01
N LYS A 48 -6.53 -7.18 -6.20
CA LYS A 48 -5.15 -7.63 -6.42
C LYS A 48 -4.14 -6.51 -6.12
N ALA A 49 -4.39 -5.31 -6.61
CA ALA A 49 -3.53 -4.16 -6.34
C ALA A 49 -3.47 -3.80 -4.84
N ALA A 50 -4.60 -3.89 -4.12
CA ALA A 50 -4.62 -3.67 -2.67
C ALA A 50 -3.84 -4.75 -1.91
N GLU A 51 -3.94 -6.01 -2.34
CA GLU A 51 -3.19 -7.12 -1.73
C GLU A 51 -1.68 -6.97 -1.92
N GLU A 52 -1.22 -6.57 -3.12
CA GLU A 52 0.20 -6.28 -3.38
C GLU A 52 0.71 -5.14 -2.50
N LYS A 53 -0.06 -4.05 -2.37
CA LYS A 53 0.29 -2.95 -1.45
C LYS A 53 0.40 -3.42 -0.01
N LYS A 54 -0.51 -4.29 0.45
CA LYS A 54 -0.43 -4.85 1.80
C LYS A 54 0.83 -5.71 1.99
N LYS A 55 1.21 -6.50 0.99
CA LYS A 55 2.43 -7.32 1.03
C LYS A 55 3.69 -6.45 1.10
N LEU A 56 3.75 -5.38 0.31
CA LEU A 56 4.85 -4.43 0.35
C LEU A 56 4.94 -3.72 1.70
N ALA A 57 3.81 -3.25 2.23
CA ALA A 57 3.77 -2.62 3.55
C ALA A 57 4.20 -3.58 4.66
N ALA A 58 3.77 -4.85 4.62
CA ALA A 58 4.20 -5.86 5.57
C ALA A 58 5.71 -6.16 5.47
N ALA A 59 6.28 -6.19 4.26
CA ALA A 59 7.72 -6.37 4.09
C ALA A 59 8.52 -5.16 4.62
N GLU A 60 8.02 -3.94 4.39
CA GLU A 60 8.60 -2.72 4.93
C GLU A 60 8.55 -2.69 6.47
N GLU A 61 7.43 -3.08 7.07
CA GLU A 61 7.29 -3.21 8.53
C GLU A 61 8.27 -4.24 9.08
N GLN A 62 8.41 -5.40 8.44
CA GLN A 62 9.39 -6.41 8.84
C GLN A 62 10.82 -5.89 8.78
N MET A 63 11.21 -5.22 7.69
CA MET A 63 12.54 -4.60 7.59
C MET A 63 12.77 -3.55 8.66
N SER A 64 11.77 -2.70 8.95
CA SER A 64 11.86 -1.71 10.03
C SER A 64 12.07 -2.38 11.39
N SER A 65 11.31 -3.44 11.68
CA SER A 65 11.45 -4.17 12.95
C SER A 65 12.79 -4.90 13.09
N GLU A 66 13.34 -5.44 12.00
CA GLU A 66 14.67 -6.08 12.01
C GLU A 66 15.78 -5.04 12.25
N LEU A 67 15.67 -3.84 11.67
CA LEU A 67 16.61 -2.75 11.94
C LEU A 67 16.54 -2.31 13.40
N ASP A 68 15.35 -2.18 13.98
CA ASP A 68 15.19 -1.85 15.41
C ASP A 68 15.84 -2.91 16.32
N VAL A 69 15.78 -4.19 15.93
CA VAL A 69 16.47 -5.28 16.66
C VAL A 69 17.99 -5.15 16.54
N GLN A 70 18.51 -4.87 15.35
CA GLN A 70 19.96 -4.73 15.14
C GLN A 70 20.54 -3.51 15.89
N ASP A 71 19.82 -2.39 15.94
CA ASP A 71 20.24 -1.19 16.68
C ASP A 71 20.39 -1.46 18.19
N ALA A 72 19.44 -2.19 18.78
CA ALA A 72 19.46 -2.53 20.20
C ALA A 72 20.66 -3.40 20.63
N HIS A 73 21.37 -4.03 19.68
CA HIS A 73 22.54 -4.86 19.93
C HIS A 73 23.88 -4.12 19.78
N GLN A 74 23.89 -2.83 19.42
CA GLN A 74 25.11 -2.02 19.43
C GLN A 74 25.44 -1.46 20.83
N VAL A 75 25.85 -2.36 21.72
CA VAL A 75 26.65 -1.97 22.89
C VAL A 75 28.10 -1.82 22.42
N LEU A 76 28.55 -0.58 22.20
CA LEU A 76 29.98 -0.27 22.18
C LEU A 76 30.52 -0.58 23.58
N LEU A 77 31.12 -1.76 23.72
CA LEU A 77 31.94 -2.13 24.89
C LEU A 77 33.26 -1.34 24.84
N ASP A 78 33.18 -0.03 25.03
CA ASP A 78 34.33 0.81 25.30
C ASP A 78 34.34 1.16 26.79
N ASN A 79 34.81 0.21 27.62
CA ASN A 79 35.76 0.58 28.66
C ASN A 79 36.58 -0.61 29.20
N SER A 80 37.90 -0.44 29.08
CA SER A 80 39.01 -1.02 29.86
C SER A 80 39.27 -2.53 29.82
N ARG A 81 40.21 -2.89 28.93
CA ARG A 81 41.35 -3.80 29.18
C ARG A 81 41.78 -3.81 30.65
N ALA A 82 41.85 -4.99 31.27
CA ALA A 82 42.93 -5.48 32.14
C ALA A 82 42.46 -6.70 32.97
N GLU A 83 43.33 -7.73 32.99
CA GLU A 83 43.37 -8.89 33.92
C GLU A 83 42.26 -9.96 33.81
N ASP A 84 42.46 -11.28 33.88
CA ASP A 84 43.64 -12.14 33.93
C ASP A 84 43.17 -13.63 33.89
N LEU A 85 43.88 -14.43 33.10
CA LEU A 85 44.06 -15.90 33.13
C LEU A 85 42.88 -16.90 32.89
N PRO A 86 43.08 -17.91 32.01
CA PRO A 86 42.25 -19.13 31.99
C PRO A 86 42.69 -20.08 33.12
N ASN A 87 41.75 -20.49 33.97
CA ASN A 87 42.05 -21.48 35.00
C ASN A 87 42.07 -22.88 34.37
N ASP A 88 43.30 -23.34 34.12
CA ASP A 88 43.71 -24.68 33.73
C ASP A 88 43.50 -25.69 34.89
N ALA A 89 43.26 -26.94 34.50
CA ALA A 89 43.39 -28.18 35.26
C ALA A 89 42.52 -28.43 36.51
N VAL A 90 41.51 -29.30 36.39
CA VAL A 90 41.23 -30.34 37.41
C VAL A 90 40.83 -31.67 36.75
N SER A 91 41.84 -32.54 36.67
CA SER A 91 41.89 -34.00 36.81
C SER A 91 40.72 -34.92 36.41
N VAL A 92 41.04 -35.76 35.42
CA VAL A 92 40.51 -37.12 35.19
C VAL A 92 40.55 -37.95 36.48
N ILE A 93 39.42 -38.54 36.87
CA ILE A 93 39.41 -39.73 37.74
C ILE A 93 38.42 -40.73 37.14
N ALA A 94 38.97 -41.84 36.66
CA ALA A 94 38.26 -43.01 36.18
C ALA A 94 37.58 -43.74 37.34
N GLY A 95 36.43 -44.36 37.08
CA GLY A 95 35.73 -45.26 37.99
C GLY A 95 34.75 -46.11 37.19
N ASP A 96 35.27 -47.21 36.64
CA ASP A 96 34.53 -48.31 36.02
C ASP A 96 34.09 -49.26 37.15
N GLU A 97 32.81 -49.61 37.20
CA GLU A 97 32.28 -50.80 37.89
C GLU A 97 31.18 -51.45 37.04
#